data_AF-A0A7S2DUM8-F1
#
_entry.id   AF-A0A7S2DUM8-F1
#
_cell.length_a   1.000
_cell.length_b   1.000
_cell.length_c   1.000
_cell.angle_alpha   90.00
_cell.angle_beta   90.00
_cell.angle_gamma   90.00
#
_symmetry.space_group_name_H-M   'P 1'
#
loop_
_entity.id
_entity.type
_entity.pdbx_description
1 polymer ?
#
loop_
_entity_poly.entity_id
_entity_poly.type
_entity_poly.pdbx_seq_one_letter_code
_entity_poly.pdbx_strand_id
1 'polypeptide(L)'
;PANAKFEITVTITTPLGDSFDIKRTAVTKFTRREIRSLTTDDRERYFNAVEKIFSLSMEEGQSLYGLRFSSADVFTGLHDSESYLYHDNLFFLTSHPAMQLRFG
;
A
#
# COMPACT_ATOMS: atom_id res chain seq x y z
N PRO A 1 -5.85 3.23 -3.44
CA PRO A 1 -6.63 4.17 -2.61
C PRO A 1 -5.77 5.36 -2.14
N ALA A 2 -6.30 6.59 -2.21
CA ALA A 2 -5.58 7.77 -1.73
C ALA A 2 -5.53 7.80 -0.20
N ASN A 3 -4.47 8.40 0.36
CA ASN A 3 -4.39 8.68 1.80
C ASN A 3 -5.57 9.58 2.20
N ALA A 4 -6.40 9.12 3.14
CA ALA A 4 -7.46 9.93 3.70
C ALA A 4 -6.87 11.09 4.51
N LYS A 5 -7.49 12.26 4.42
CA LYS A 5 -7.11 13.47 5.17
C LYS A 5 -8.22 13.83 6.13
N PHE A 6 -7.86 14.22 7.34
CA PHE A 6 -8.77 14.59 8.40
C PHE A 6 -8.33 15.93 8.99
N GLU A 7 -9.29 16.81 9.30
CA GLU A 7 -9.03 17.96 10.17
C GLU A 7 -9.33 17.55 11.61
N ILE A 8 -8.34 17.68 12.47
CA ILE A 8 -8.47 17.42 13.91
C ILE A 8 -8.48 18.79 14.60
N THR A 9 -9.55 19.05 15.34
CA THR A 9 -9.64 20.21 16.22
C THR A 9 -9.58 19.71 17.66
N VAL A 10 -8.64 20.25 18.44
CA VAL A 10 -8.50 20.01 19.87
C VAL A 10 -8.82 21.30 20.60
N THR A 11 -9.88 21.31 21.39
CA THR A 11 -10.22 22.42 22.28
C THR A 11 -9.53 22.22 23.62
N ILE A 12 -8.75 23.21 24.04
CA ILE A 12 -8.06 23.22 25.33
C ILE A 12 -8.74 24.24 26.22
N THR A 13 -9.25 23.78 27.36
CA THR A 13 -9.83 24.64 28.40
C THR A 13 -8.87 24.70 29.59
N THR A 14 -8.53 25.91 30.02
CA THR A 14 -7.66 26.13 31.18
C THR A 14 -8.46 26.02 32.48
N PRO A 15 -7.81 25.76 33.63
CA PRO A 15 -8.48 25.78 34.94
C PRO A 15 -9.14 27.13 35.29
N LEU A 16 -8.77 28.20 34.58
CA LEU A 16 -9.29 29.56 34.77
C LEU A 16 -10.50 29.85 33.87
N GLY A 17 -10.90 28.92 33.00
CA GLY A 17 -12.09 29.02 32.14
C GLY A 17 -11.81 29.50 30.72
N ASP A 18 -10.60 29.97 30.41
CA ASP A 18 -10.22 30.30 29.03
C ASP A 18 -10.21 29.04 28.17
N SER A 19 -10.66 29.16 26.92
CA SER A 19 -10.59 28.07 25.95
C SER A 19 -10.01 28.53 24.62
N PHE A 20 -9.20 27.67 23.99
CA PHE A 20 -8.66 27.91 22.67
C PHE A 20 -8.59 26.62 21.85
N ASP A 21 -8.76 26.76 20.53
CA ASP A 21 -8.74 25.64 19.59
C ASP A 21 -7.39 25.50 18.91
N ILE A 22 -6.91 24.26 18.82
CA ILE A 22 -5.77 23.87 18.01
C ILE A 22 -6.28 23.02 16.85
N LYS A 23 -6.09 23.51 15.62
CA LYS A 23 -6.40 22.76 14.39
C LYS A 23 -5.15 22.12 13.79
N ARG A 24 -5.25 20.85 13.38
CA ARG A 24 -4.18 20.11 12.68
C ARG A 24 -4.77 19.24 11.58
N THR A 25 -4.04 19.10 10.48
CA THR A 25 -4.38 18.10 9.44
C THR A 25 -3.70 16.78 9.77
N ALA A 26 -4.47 15.71 9.87
CA ALA A 26 -3.97 14.34 9.92
C ALA A 26 -4.14 13.68 8.55
N VAL A 27 -3.22 12.77 8.22
CA VAL A 27 -3.27 11.96 7.00
C VAL A 27 -3.04 10.50 7.35
N THR A 28 -3.80 9.59 6.73
CA THR A 28 -3.50 8.16 6.86
C THR A 28 -2.32 7.80 5.97
N LYS A 29 -1.52 6.84 6.41
CA LYS A 29 -0.49 6.18 5.59
C LYS A 29 -0.73 4.67 5.66
N PHE A 30 -0.47 3.97 4.56
CA PHE A 30 -0.47 2.52 4.57
C PHE A 30 0.74 2.02 5.36
N THR A 31 0.50 1.13 6.33
CA THR A 31 1.54 0.54 7.18
C THR A 31 1.75 -0.92 6.81
N ARG A 32 3.01 -1.34 6.65
CA ARG A 32 3.35 -2.77 6.57
C ARG A 32 3.38 -3.33 7.99
N ARG A 33 2.78 -4.51 8.18
CA ARG A 33 2.68 -5.20 9.46
C ARG A 33 3.16 -6.63 9.30
N GLU A 34 3.54 -7.25 10.41
CA GLU A 34 3.92 -8.66 10.45
C GLU A 34 2.67 -9.52 10.21
N ILE A 35 2.74 -10.51 9.32
CA ILE A 35 1.54 -11.24 8.84
C ILE A 35 0.83 -12.06 9.92
N ARG A 36 1.57 -12.61 10.90
CA ARG A 36 1.02 -13.38 12.03
C ARG A 36 0.34 -12.46 13.05
N SER A 37 0.64 -11.17 13.05
CA SER A 37 0.00 -10.15 13.89
C SER A 37 -1.31 -9.59 13.31
N LEU A 38 -1.67 -9.95 12.08
CA LEU A 38 -2.89 -9.47 11.44
C LEU A 38 -4.14 -10.09 12.07
N THR A 39 -5.22 -9.31 12.09
CA THR A 39 -6.56 -9.86 12.32
C THR A 39 -6.91 -10.84 11.20
N THR A 40 -7.81 -11.79 11.48
CA THR A 40 -8.30 -12.71 10.44
C THR A 40 -8.82 -11.93 9.24
N ASP A 41 -9.64 -10.91 9.46
CA ASP A 41 -10.22 -10.10 8.38
C ASP A 41 -9.16 -9.40 7.52
N ASP A 42 -8.15 -8.80 8.13
CA ASP A 42 -7.07 -8.14 7.38
C ASP A 42 -6.25 -9.15 6.56
N ARG A 43 -6.00 -10.33 7.15
CA ARG A 43 -5.26 -11.41 6.49
C ARG A 43 -6.03 -11.98 5.30
N GLU A 44 -7.33 -12.25 5.47
CA GLU A 44 -8.18 -12.74 4.37
C GLU A 44 -8.32 -11.68 3.27
N ARG A 45 -8.43 -10.39 3.61
CA ARG A 45 -8.42 -9.31 2.61
C ARG A 45 -7.13 -9.29 1.80
N TYR A 46 -5.98 -9.48 2.44
CA TYR A 46 -4.70 -9.57 1.76
C TYR A 46 -4.65 -10.76 0.81
N PHE A 47 -4.97 -11.97 1.29
CA PHE A 47 -4.90 -13.18 0.45
C PHE A 47 -5.92 -13.18 -0.68
N ASN A 48 -7.13 -12.67 -0.47
CA ASN A 48 -8.11 -12.50 -1.53
C ASN A 48 -7.60 -11.54 -2.62
N ALA A 49 -6.91 -10.44 -2.24
CA ALA A 49 -6.32 -9.53 -3.22
C ALA A 49 -5.18 -10.21 -4.00
N VAL A 50 -4.31 -10.96 -3.32
CA VAL A 50 -3.23 -11.73 -3.96
C VAL A 50 -3.82 -12.76 -4.93
N GLU A 51 -4.86 -13.49 -4.54
CA GLU A 51 -5.55 -14.45 -5.41
C GLU A 51 -5.98 -13.80 -6.73
N LYS A 52 -6.56 -12.58 -6.70
CA LYS A 52 -6.96 -11.87 -7.92
C LYS A 52 -5.78 -11.48 -8.82
N ILE A 53 -4.65 -11.08 -8.24
CA ILE A 53 -3.43 -10.77 -9.02
C ILE A 53 -2.94 -12.00 -9.79
N PHE A 54 -3.02 -13.18 -9.18
CA PHE A 54 -2.55 -14.44 -9.76
C PHE A 54 -3.58 -15.15 -10.66
N SER A 55 -4.87 -14.82 -10.53
CA SER A 55 -5.93 -15.54 -11.25
C SER A 55 -6.49 -14.79 -12.45
N LEU A 56 -6.34 -13.46 -12.51
CA LEU A 56 -6.90 -12.65 -13.58
C LEU A 56 -5.87 -12.36 -14.66
N SER A 57 -6.31 -12.34 -15.91
CA SER A 57 -5.53 -11.75 -16.99
C SER A 57 -5.35 -10.23 -16.80
N MET A 58 -4.40 -9.64 -17.52
CA MET A 58 -4.22 -8.19 -17.51
C MET A 58 -5.50 -7.44 -17.94
N GLU A 59 -6.15 -7.92 -18.99
CA GLU A 59 -7.36 -7.31 -19.54
C GLU A 59 -8.52 -7.35 -18.54
N GLU A 60 -8.80 -8.52 -17.97
CA GLU A 60 -9.86 -8.69 -16.97
C GLU A 60 -9.60 -7.85 -15.73
N GLY A 61 -8.36 -7.87 -15.22
CA GLY A 61 -8.02 -7.12 -14.03
C GLY A 61 -8.04 -5.60 -14.26
N GLN A 62 -7.66 -5.11 -15.44
CA GLN A 62 -7.79 -3.70 -15.79
C GLN A 62 -9.25 -3.28 -15.97
N SER A 63 -10.10 -4.16 -16.50
CA SER A 63 -11.55 -3.92 -16.58
C SER A 63 -12.18 -3.79 -15.20
N LEU A 64 -11.79 -4.66 -14.24
CA LEU A 64 -12.34 -4.69 -12.88
C LEU A 64 -11.75 -3.62 -11.94
N TYR A 65 -10.45 -3.37 -12.01
CA TYR A 65 -9.69 -2.56 -11.03
C TYR A 65 -9.04 -1.31 -11.62
N GLY A 66 -9.23 -1.08 -12.92
CA GLY A 66 -8.69 0.06 -13.66
C GLY A 66 -7.29 -0.17 -14.24
N LEU A 67 -6.86 0.77 -15.09
CA LEU A 67 -5.63 0.68 -15.89
C LEU A 67 -4.32 0.53 -15.09
N ARG A 68 -4.36 0.72 -13.77
CA ARG A 68 -3.21 0.54 -12.88
C ARG A 68 -3.03 -0.91 -12.41
N PHE A 69 -3.99 -1.79 -12.69
CA PHE A 69 -3.84 -3.21 -12.41
C PHE A 69 -2.64 -3.80 -13.16
N SER A 70 -1.95 -4.74 -12.53
CA SER A 70 -0.90 -5.55 -13.16
C SER A 70 -1.11 -7.00 -12.73
N SER A 71 -1.17 -7.92 -13.70
CA SER A 71 -1.24 -9.36 -13.42
C SER A 71 0.09 -9.89 -12.89
N ALA A 72 0.06 -11.09 -12.31
CA ALA A 72 1.26 -11.78 -11.84
C ALA A 72 2.37 -11.87 -12.92
N ASP A 73 2.00 -12.11 -14.18
CA ASP A 73 2.96 -12.23 -15.29
C ASP A 73 3.87 -11.01 -15.45
N VAL A 74 3.36 -9.81 -15.17
CA VAL A 74 4.19 -8.58 -15.24
C VAL A 74 5.25 -8.59 -14.15
N PHE A 75 4.92 -9.03 -12.95
CA PHE A 75 5.87 -9.06 -11.84
C PHE A 75 6.89 -10.18 -12.01
N THR A 76 6.45 -11.36 -12.46
CA THR A 76 7.34 -12.47 -12.81
C THR A 76 8.29 -12.08 -13.93
N GLY A 77 7.78 -11.51 -15.02
CA GLY A 77 8.61 -11.07 -16.15
C GLY A 77 9.58 -9.94 -15.79
N LEU A 78 9.21 -9.05 -14.86
CA LEU A 78 10.14 -8.08 -14.30
C LEU A 78 11.24 -8.79 -13.50
N HIS A 79 10.88 -9.65 -12.55
CA HIS A 79 11.86 -10.31 -11.70
C HIS A 79 12.83 -11.23 -12.47
N ASP A 80 12.35 -11.90 -13.51
CA ASP A 80 13.10 -12.86 -14.31
C ASP A 80 13.76 -12.23 -15.56
N SER A 81 13.74 -10.89 -15.67
CA SER A 81 14.28 -10.19 -16.83
C SER A 81 15.80 -10.32 -16.96
N GLU A 82 16.27 -10.88 -18.09
CA GLU A 82 17.70 -10.94 -18.44
C GLU A 82 18.34 -9.55 -18.65
N SER A 83 17.51 -8.54 -18.96
CA SER A 83 17.98 -7.16 -19.18
C SER A 83 18.22 -6.37 -17.89
N TYR A 84 17.71 -6.86 -16.75
CA TYR A 84 17.79 -6.16 -15.47
C TYR A 84 18.31 -7.11 -14.40
N LEU A 85 19.58 -6.97 -14.05
CA LEU A 85 20.18 -7.72 -12.95
C LEU A 85 19.71 -7.11 -11.64
N TYR A 86 18.72 -7.74 -10.99
CA TYR A 86 18.19 -7.26 -9.71
C TYR A 86 18.95 -7.78 -8.49
N HIS A 87 19.85 -8.74 -8.67
CA HIS A 87 20.59 -9.42 -7.60
C HIS A 87 22.09 -9.15 -7.68
N ASP A 88 22.79 -9.34 -6.55
CA ASP A 88 24.25 -9.25 -6.43
C ASP A 88 24.87 -7.91 -6.87
N ASN A 89 24.09 -6.84 -6.79
CA ASN A 89 24.56 -5.49 -7.09
C ASN A 89 23.79 -4.42 -6.30
N LEU A 90 24.20 -3.16 -6.44
CA LEU A 90 23.66 -2.03 -5.68
C LEU A 90 22.20 -1.67 -6.01
N PHE A 91 21.65 -2.21 -7.10
CA PHE A 91 20.26 -2.02 -7.49
C PHE A 91 19.29 -2.89 -6.69
N PHE A 92 19.75 -3.95 -6.03
CA PHE A 92 18.90 -4.88 -5.27
C PHE A 92 18.02 -4.16 -4.25
N LEU A 93 18.63 -3.30 -3.41
CA LEU A 93 17.95 -2.63 -2.30
C LEU A 93 16.97 -1.55 -2.73
N THR A 94 17.04 -1.05 -3.96
CA THR A 94 16.12 -0.02 -4.46
C THR A 94 15.04 -0.60 -5.36
N SER A 95 15.39 -1.60 -6.17
CA SER A 95 14.48 -2.25 -7.11
C SER A 95 13.41 -3.10 -6.44
N HIS A 96 13.74 -3.95 -5.48
CA HIS A 96 12.77 -4.84 -4.82
C HIS A 96 11.72 -4.06 -4.02
N PRO A 97 12.07 -3.04 -3.22
CA PRO A 97 11.05 -2.21 -2.58
C PRO A 97 10.18 -1.45 -3.58
N ALA A 98 10.73 -0.99 -4.71
CA ALA A 98 9.97 -0.34 -5.77
C ALA A 98 8.98 -1.30 -6.46
N MET A 99 9.41 -2.53 -6.75
CA MET A 99 8.54 -3.60 -7.25
C MET A 99 7.42 -3.91 -6.26
N GLN A 100 7.74 -4.02 -4.96
CA GLN A 100 6.74 -4.24 -3.90
C GLN A 100 5.72 -3.09 -3.79
N LEU A 101 6.15 -1.83 -3.98
CA LEU A 101 5.25 -0.66 -3.99
C LEU A 101 4.35 -0.59 -5.23
N ARG A 102 4.69 -1.31 -6.30
CA ARG A 102 3.84 -1.44 -7.48
C ARG A 102 2.88 -2.63 -7.36
N PHE A 103 3.28 -3.67 -6.63
CA PHE A 103 2.47 -4.86 -6.38
C PHE A 103 1.25 -4.59 -5.49
N GLY A 104 1.35 -3.68 -4.53
CA GLY A 104 0.26 -3.28 -3.61
C GLY A 104 -0.07 -1.80 -3.64
#